data_AF-A0A7S1MIS5-F1
#
_entry.id   AF-A0A7S1MIS5-F1
#
_cell.length_a   1.000
_cell.length_b   1.000
_cell.length_c   1.000
_cell.angle_alpha   90.00
_cell.angle_beta   90.00
_cell.angle_gamma   90.00
#
_symmetry.space_group_name_H-M   'P 1'
#
loop_
_entity.id
_entity.type
_entity.pdbx_description
1 polymer ?
#
loop_
_entity_poly.entity_id
_entity_poly.type
_entity_poly.pdbx_seq_one_letter_code
_entity_poly.pdbx_strand_id
1 'polypeptide(L)'
;THGDGTGGESIYGQTFRDENLQLKHTVPGMLSMANSGKDTNNSQFFITTKACPHLDGKHVVFGRVVEGMNVVHLMEGCGRESGSPTAPVVVDDCGEIRNRAGEDSARQAKRQRLLANSLPAEVHLFHILKKHSGSRDPKDRNGAEVKCSKSRAQLALANMRRRLVMCQSQGEQLRSFAELAREHSDCKDSSVKGGDLGTVSTQTLEPVIQAAAAALSVLEISEPVESPEGMHLLLRTA
;
A
#
# COMPACT_ATOMS: atom_id res chain seq x y z
N THR A 1 -0.04 -21.43 28.03
CA THR A 1 -1.30 -21.79 28.72
C THR A 1 -1.28 -23.27 29.03
N HIS A 2 -2.12 -23.76 29.95
CA HIS A 2 -2.23 -25.21 30.23
C HIS A 2 -3.22 -25.93 29.30
N GLY A 3 -3.93 -25.20 28.44
CA GLY A 3 -4.87 -25.76 27.45
C GLY A 3 -6.29 -25.99 27.96
N ASP A 4 -6.58 -25.61 29.20
CA ASP A 4 -7.85 -25.85 29.90
C ASP A 4 -8.53 -24.56 30.42
N GLY A 5 -8.06 -23.39 29.94
CA GLY A 5 -8.47 -22.08 30.44
C GLY A 5 -7.67 -21.62 31.67
N THR A 6 -6.79 -22.44 32.24
CA THR A 6 -5.87 -22.05 33.30
C THR A 6 -4.47 -21.69 32.76
N GLY A 7 -3.79 -20.83 33.51
CA GLY A 7 -2.45 -20.34 33.19
C GLY A 7 -2.41 -19.41 31.97
N GLY A 8 -1.26 -19.38 31.33
CA GLY A 8 -0.92 -18.36 30.33
C GLY A 8 -0.24 -17.17 30.98
N GLU A 9 0.73 -16.61 30.27
CA GLU A 9 1.44 -15.39 30.65
C GLU A 9 1.53 -14.47 29.45
N SER A 10 1.78 -13.19 29.70
CA SER A 10 2.08 -12.20 28.67
C SER A 10 3.59 -11.95 28.60
N ILE A 11 4.02 -11.25 27.56
CA ILE A 11 5.41 -10.76 27.48
C ILE A 11 5.77 -9.74 28.57
N TYR A 12 4.79 -9.22 29.30
CA TYR A 12 4.95 -8.26 30.41
C TYR A 12 4.90 -8.93 31.80
N GLY A 13 4.78 -10.27 31.85
CA GLY A 13 4.58 -11.04 33.08
C GLY A 13 3.24 -11.77 33.12
N GLN A 14 2.86 -12.29 34.30
CA GLN A 14 1.67 -13.14 34.46
C GLN A 14 0.37 -12.47 33.99
N THR A 15 0.17 -11.19 34.38
CA THR A 15 -0.99 -10.40 33.97
C THR A 15 -0.59 -8.96 33.63
N PHE A 16 -1.40 -8.30 32.81
CA PHE A 16 -1.25 -6.87 32.50
C PHE A 16 -2.61 -6.14 32.46
N ARG A 17 -2.52 -4.81 32.58
CA ARG A 17 -3.66 -3.88 32.69
C ARG A 17 -4.48 -3.78 31.40
N ASP A 18 -5.74 -3.38 31.54
CA ASP A 18 -6.60 -3.04 30.41
C ASP A 18 -6.06 -1.76 29.74
N GLU A 19 -5.60 -1.86 28.48
CA GLU A 19 -4.98 -0.72 27.78
C GLU A 19 -6.00 0.39 27.48
N ASN A 20 -7.08 0.04 26.77
CA ASN A 20 -8.24 0.89 26.58
C ASN A 20 -9.49 0.04 26.28
N LEU A 21 -10.65 0.52 26.69
CA LEU A 21 -11.94 -0.16 26.52
C LEU A 21 -12.86 0.61 25.55
N GLN A 22 -12.26 1.35 24.61
CA GLN A 22 -12.99 2.22 23.69
C GLN A 22 -13.66 1.44 22.56
N LEU A 23 -12.99 0.38 22.09
CA LEU A 23 -13.49 -0.50 21.05
C LEU A 23 -14.53 -1.48 21.62
N LYS A 24 -15.57 -1.74 20.81
CA LYS A 24 -16.75 -2.52 21.19
C LYS A 24 -16.90 -3.77 20.32
N HIS A 25 -17.58 -4.79 20.83
CA HIS A 25 -17.83 -6.07 20.17
C HIS A 25 -19.07 -6.00 19.28
N THR A 26 -19.04 -5.12 18.27
CA THR A 26 -20.23 -4.74 17.48
C THR A 26 -20.58 -5.70 16.35
N VAL A 27 -19.63 -6.49 15.88
CA VAL A 27 -19.78 -7.38 14.71
C VAL A 27 -19.09 -8.73 14.96
N PRO A 28 -19.39 -9.79 14.18
CA PRO A 28 -18.57 -11.01 14.15
C PRO A 28 -17.12 -10.72 13.76
N GLY A 29 -16.20 -11.57 14.23
CA GLY A 29 -14.78 -11.55 13.88
C GLY A 29 -13.93 -10.62 14.73
N MET A 30 -14.48 -9.96 15.76
CA MET A 30 -13.68 -9.13 16.67
C MET A 30 -12.78 -10.01 17.55
N LEU A 31 -11.51 -9.63 17.65
CA LEU A 31 -10.47 -10.30 18.43
C LEU A 31 -10.25 -9.54 19.75
N SER A 32 -10.36 -10.23 20.88
CA SER A 32 -10.36 -9.61 22.20
C SER A 32 -9.74 -10.48 23.29
N MET A 33 -9.24 -9.83 24.35
CA MET A 33 -8.56 -10.47 25.48
C MET A 33 -9.54 -11.19 26.40
N ALA A 34 -9.26 -12.45 26.73
CA ALA A 34 -9.90 -13.12 27.85
C ALA A 34 -9.26 -12.64 29.17
N ASN A 35 -10.06 -12.51 30.22
CA ASN A 35 -9.61 -12.11 31.55
C ASN A 35 -10.51 -12.73 32.64
N SER A 36 -10.06 -12.63 33.89
CA SER A 36 -10.76 -13.09 35.09
C SER A 36 -11.19 -11.92 35.98
N GLY A 37 -11.37 -10.73 35.37
CA GLY A 37 -11.58 -9.47 36.06
C GLY A 37 -10.75 -8.34 35.46
N LYS A 38 -10.96 -7.15 36.01
CA LYS A 38 -10.25 -5.93 35.59
C LYS A 38 -8.74 -6.10 35.73
N ASP A 39 -8.00 -5.66 34.71
CA ASP A 39 -6.53 -5.64 34.71
C ASP A 39 -5.85 -7.02 34.85
N THR A 40 -6.52 -8.11 34.43
CA THR A 40 -5.96 -9.47 34.48
C THR A 40 -5.75 -10.09 33.10
N ASN A 41 -5.38 -9.29 32.09
CA ASN A 41 -5.12 -9.81 30.74
C ASN A 41 -3.83 -10.64 30.73
N ASN A 42 -3.76 -11.69 29.91
CA ASN A 42 -2.56 -12.52 29.74
C ASN A 42 -2.36 -12.94 28.25
N SER A 43 -2.17 -14.22 27.94
CA SER A 43 -2.10 -14.72 26.55
C SER A 43 -3.41 -15.28 26.01
N GLN A 44 -4.44 -15.42 26.83
CA GLN A 44 -5.72 -15.95 26.40
C GLN A 44 -6.53 -14.89 25.63
N PHE A 45 -7.11 -15.28 24.50
CA PHE A 45 -7.94 -14.42 23.66
C PHE A 45 -9.14 -15.18 23.13
N PHE A 46 -10.12 -14.45 22.60
CA PHE A 46 -11.25 -15.02 21.89
C PHE A 46 -11.55 -14.26 20.60
N ILE A 47 -12.20 -14.95 19.67
CA ILE A 47 -12.75 -14.38 18.44
C ILE A 47 -14.27 -14.47 18.55
N THR A 48 -14.95 -13.35 18.38
CA THR A 48 -16.42 -13.31 18.40
C THR A 48 -17.00 -13.88 17.10
N THR A 49 -18.11 -14.60 17.18
CA THR A 49 -18.87 -15.09 15.99
C THR A 49 -20.18 -14.33 15.79
N LYS A 50 -20.52 -13.45 16.74
CA LYS A 50 -21.67 -12.54 16.72
C LYS A 50 -21.34 -11.26 17.50
N ALA A 51 -22.18 -10.25 17.40
CA ALA A 51 -22.08 -9.07 18.26
C ALA A 51 -22.26 -9.46 19.74
N CYS A 52 -21.36 -8.98 20.61
CA CYS A 52 -21.30 -9.34 22.03
C CYS A 52 -21.23 -8.10 22.94
N PRO A 53 -22.25 -7.21 22.94
CA PRO A 53 -22.21 -5.95 23.69
C PRO A 53 -22.11 -6.12 25.21
N HIS A 54 -22.43 -7.30 25.74
CA HIS A 54 -22.31 -7.62 27.17
C HIS A 54 -20.85 -7.71 27.66
N LEU A 55 -19.89 -7.79 26.72
CA LEU A 55 -18.44 -7.80 26.96
C LEU A 55 -17.82 -6.40 26.85
N ASP A 56 -18.55 -5.41 26.35
CA ASP A 56 -18.06 -4.04 26.20
C ASP A 56 -17.72 -3.42 27.56
N GLY A 57 -16.60 -2.70 27.62
CA GLY A 57 -16.13 -2.11 28.88
C GLY A 57 -15.56 -3.13 29.88
N LYS A 58 -15.41 -4.40 29.50
CA LYS A 58 -14.85 -5.47 30.34
C LYS A 58 -13.68 -6.21 29.70
N HIS A 59 -13.71 -6.34 28.37
CA HIS A 59 -12.66 -7.01 27.60
C HIS A 59 -12.05 -6.05 26.58
N VAL A 60 -10.72 -6.04 26.50
CA VAL A 60 -9.98 -5.20 25.55
C VAL A 60 -10.09 -5.81 24.16
N VAL A 61 -10.66 -5.07 23.21
CA VAL A 61 -10.66 -5.43 21.79
C VAL A 61 -9.37 -4.90 21.17
N PHE A 62 -8.60 -5.76 20.51
CA PHE A 62 -7.30 -5.40 19.95
C PHE A 62 -7.12 -5.79 18.48
N GLY A 63 -8.14 -6.40 17.85
CA GLY A 63 -8.08 -6.71 16.43
C GLY A 63 -9.40 -7.19 15.87
N ARG A 64 -9.36 -7.61 14.61
CA ARG A 64 -10.45 -8.30 13.93
C ARG A 64 -9.91 -9.27 12.89
N VAL A 65 -10.66 -10.33 12.63
CA VAL A 65 -10.44 -11.22 11.50
C VAL A 65 -10.64 -10.44 10.21
N VAL A 66 -9.60 -10.40 9.37
CA VAL A 66 -9.65 -9.76 8.05
C VAL A 66 -9.91 -10.77 6.93
N GLU A 67 -9.43 -12.00 7.10
CA GLU A 67 -9.59 -13.12 6.17
C GLU A 67 -9.78 -14.42 6.98
N GLY A 68 -10.48 -15.41 6.40
CA GLY A 68 -10.63 -16.73 7.04
C GLY A 68 -11.79 -16.87 8.03
N MET A 69 -12.79 -15.98 8.03
CA MET A 69 -13.95 -16.09 8.93
C MET A 69 -14.76 -17.39 8.75
N ASN A 70 -14.74 -17.98 7.56
CA ASN A 70 -15.30 -19.31 7.31
C ASN A 70 -14.62 -20.40 8.16
N VAL A 71 -13.31 -20.31 8.39
CA VAL A 71 -12.58 -21.24 9.26
C VAL A 71 -12.98 -21.03 10.72
N VAL A 72 -13.15 -19.78 11.15
CA VAL A 72 -13.66 -19.46 12.49
C VAL A 72 -15.04 -20.07 12.73
N HIS A 73 -15.94 -20.03 11.73
CA HIS A 73 -17.24 -20.69 11.84
C HIS A 73 -17.16 -22.22 11.87
N LEU A 74 -16.18 -22.83 11.18
CA LEU A 74 -15.92 -24.27 11.33
C LEU A 74 -15.45 -24.61 12.74
N MET A 75 -14.58 -23.78 13.33
CA MET A 75 -14.14 -23.94 14.73
C MET A 75 -15.31 -23.78 15.72
N GLU A 76 -16.19 -22.80 15.49
CA GLU A 76 -17.42 -22.59 16.27
C GLU A 76 -18.34 -23.82 16.22
N GLY A 77 -18.48 -24.45 15.05
CA GLY A 77 -19.26 -25.67 14.88
C GLY A 77 -18.77 -26.88 15.70
N CYS A 78 -17.52 -26.84 16.17
CA CYS A 78 -16.98 -27.84 17.09
C CYS A 78 -17.32 -27.55 18.56
N GLY A 79 -17.93 -26.41 18.89
CA GLY A 79 -18.23 -25.99 20.26
C GLY A 79 -19.32 -26.80 20.95
N ARG A 80 -19.28 -26.83 22.29
CA ARG A 80 -20.37 -27.33 23.15
C ARG A 80 -20.74 -26.27 24.18
N GLU A 81 -21.93 -26.37 24.75
CA GLU A 81 -22.37 -25.48 25.85
C GLU A 81 -21.44 -25.54 27.07
N SER A 82 -20.74 -26.66 27.29
CA SER A 82 -19.75 -26.80 28.37
C SER A 82 -18.46 -26.01 28.12
N GLY A 83 -18.30 -25.38 26.95
CA GLY A 83 -17.08 -24.68 26.53
C GLY A 83 -15.98 -25.59 25.96
N SER A 84 -16.11 -26.91 26.12
CA SER A 84 -15.14 -27.88 25.60
C SER A 84 -15.50 -28.28 24.15
N PRO A 85 -14.55 -28.34 23.21
CA PRO A 85 -14.86 -28.70 21.84
C PRO A 85 -15.11 -30.21 21.68
N THR A 86 -15.86 -30.59 20.65
CA THR A 86 -16.14 -31.98 20.27
C THR A 86 -14.92 -32.71 19.72
N ALA A 87 -13.97 -31.95 19.16
CA ALA A 87 -12.69 -32.43 18.63
C ALA A 87 -11.59 -31.39 18.93
N PRO A 88 -10.30 -31.79 18.98
CA PRO A 88 -9.21 -30.84 19.17
C PRO A 88 -9.20 -29.76 18.09
N VAL A 89 -9.20 -28.49 18.51
CA VAL A 89 -9.01 -27.32 17.64
C VAL A 89 -7.70 -26.68 18.06
N VAL A 90 -6.68 -26.80 17.21
CA VAL A 90 -5.31 -26.38 17.52
C VAL A 90 -4.82 -25.37 16.50
N VAL A 91 -3.98 -24.43 16.96
CA VAL A 91 -3.21 -23.54 16.07
C VAL A 91 -1.94 -24.31 15.70
N ASP A 92 -1.93 -24.88 14.49
CA ASP A 92 -0.82 -25.69 14.00
C ASP A 92 0.39 -24.82 13.60
N ASP A 93 0.13 -23.66 12.98
CA ASP A 93 1.15 -22.68 12.61
C ASP A 93 0.63 -21.24 12.82
N CYS A 94 1.54 -20.32 13.15
CA CYS A 94 1.23 -18.90 13.35
C CYS A 94 2.45 -18.01 13.10
N GLY A 95 2.19 -16.76 12.74
CA GLY A 95 3.27 -15.79 12.54
C GLY A 95 2.76 -14.38 12.30
N GLU A 96 3.70 -13.46 12.13
CA GLU A 96 3.43 -12.08 11.80
C GLU A 96 3.54 -11.86 10.28
N ILE A 97 2.45 -11.41 9.65
CA ILE A 97 2.50 -10.94 8.27
C ILE A 97 2.97 -9.48 8.31
N ARG A 98 4.27 -9.28 8.05
CA ARG A 98 4.82 -7.93 7.89
C ARG A 98 4.13 -7.24 6.73
N ASN A 99 3.36 -6.21 7.04
CA ASN A 99 2.68 -5.41 6.04
C ASN A 99 3.70 -4.50 5.34
N ARG A 100 4.45 -5.05 4.38
CA ARG A 100 5.48 -4.33 3.62
C ARG A 100 4.92 -3.08 2.93
N ALA A 101 3.63 -3.05 2.57
CA ALA A 101 3.01 -1.90 1.92
C ALA A 101 3.00 -0.62 2.78
N GLY A 102 2.80 -0.72 4.09
CA GLY A 102 2.73 0.44 4.98
C GLY A 102 4.12 0.97 5.39
N GLU A 103 5.02 0.06 5.71
CA GLU A 103 6.40 0.39 6.07
C GLU A 103 7.21 0.85 4.86
N ASP A 104 7.03 0.23 3.69
CA ASP A 104 7.66 0.67 2.45
C ASP A 104 7.12 2.03 2.02
N SER A 105 5.85 2.36 2.25
CA SER A 105 5.30 3.69 1.93
C SER A 105 5.87 4.78 2.84
N ALA A 106 5.97 4.55 4.15
CA ALA A 106 6.54 5.52 5.08
C ALA A 106 8.08 5.65 4.93
N ARG A 107 8.77 4.53 4.65
CA ARG A 107 10.21 4.49 4.38
C ARG A 107 10.52 5.06 3.00
N GLN A 108 9.69 4.83 1.98
CA GLN A 108 9.75 5.50 0.68
C GLN A 108 9.47 6.99 0.85
N ALA A 109 8.47 7.44 1.61
CA ALA A 109 8.21 8.85 1.82
C ALA A 109 9.36 9.56 2.57
N LYS A 110 9.93 8.92 3.59
CA LYS A 110 11.10 9.43 4.32
C LYS A 110 12.36 9.43 3.45
N ARG A 111 12.60 8.37 2.67
CA ARG A 111 13.70 8.28 1.71
C ARG A 111 13.51 9.24 0.53
N GLN A 112 12.29 9.45 0.05
CA GLN A 112 11.92 10.44 -0.96
C GLN A 112 12.16 11.86 -0.45
N ARG A 113 11.81 12.18 0.81
CA ARG A 113 12.16 13.48 1.41
C ARG A 113 13.66 13.69 1.53
N LEU A 114 14.41 12.66 1.94
CA LEU A 114 15.88 12.74 2.03
C LEU A 114 16.55 12.84 0.66
N LEU A 115 16.06 12.10 -0.35
CA LEU A 115 16.54 12.15 -1.74
C LEU A 115 16.15 13.46 -2.42
N ALA A 116 14.95 13.98 -2.18
CA ALA A 116 14.51 15.28 -2.70
C ALA A 116 15.36 16.43 -2.14
N ASN A 117 15.88 16.30 -0.92
CA ASN A 117 16.81 17.26 -0.33
C ASN A 117 18.27 17.08 -0.79
N SER A 118 18.61 15.98 -1.48
CA SER A 118 19.94 15.74 -2.06
C SER A 118 19.96 15.90 -3.59
N LEU A 119 18.88 16.34 -4.19
CA LEU A 119 18.79 16.58 -5.64
C LEU A 119 19.65 17.78 -6.05
N PRO A 120 20.30 17.75 -7.22
CA PRO A 120 20.76 18.98 -7.85
C PRO A 120 19.59 19.95 -8.06
N ALA A 121 19.88 21.26 -8.03
CA ALA A 121 18.87 22.30 -8.19
C ALA A 121 18.08 22.19 -9.51
N GLU A 122 18.69 21.54 -10.51
CA GLU A 122 18.13 21.29 -11.82
C GLU A 122 18.40 19.84 -12.26
N VAL A 123 17.44 19.26 -12.99
CA VAL A 123 17.53 17.90 -13.58
C VAL A 123 17.03 17.93 -15.01
N HIS A 124 17.60 17.09 -15.88
CA HIS A 124 17.14 16.93 -17.26
C HIS A 124 16.21 15.72 -17.37
N LEU A 125 14.92 15.97 -17.63
CA LEU A 125 13.88 14.95 -17.57
C LEU A 125 13.16 14.76 -18.90
N PHE A 126 12.79 13.51 -19.15
CA PHE A 126 11.84 13.13 -20.18
C PHE A 126 10.61 12.53 -19.50
N HIS A 127 9.43 12.72 -20.12
CA HIS A 127 8.21 12.09 -19.65
C HIS A 127 7.29 11.59 -20.76
N ILE A 128 6.52 10.55 -20.44
CA ILE A 128 5.33 10.13 -21.18
C ILE A 128 4.14 10.29 -20.23
N LEU A 129 3.19 11.14 -20.60
CA LEU A 129 1.97 11.37 -19.83
C LEU A 129 0.83 10.56 -20.45
N LYS A 130 0.13 9.77 -19.62
CA LYS A 130 -1.16 9.19 -19.95
C LYS A 130 -2.23 9.75 -19.02
N LYS A 131 -3.13 10.53 -19.60
CA LYS A 131 -4.32 11.04 -18.91
C LYS A 131 -5.33 9.92 -18.71
N HIS A 132 -6.22 10.10 -17.73
CA HIS A 132 -7.35 9.21 -17.46
C HIS A 132 -8.56 10.04 -17.05
N SER A 133 -9.71 9.39 -16.88
CA SER A 133 -10.98 10.06 -16.52
C SER A 133 -10.96 10.83 -15.19
N GLY A 134 -9.90 10.68 -14.39
CA GLY A 134 -9.69 11.37 -13.11
C GLY A 134 -8.57 12.40 -13.15
N SER A 135 -7.94 12.62 -14.31
CA SER A 135 -6.98 13.72 -14.51
C SER A 135 -7.70 15.06 -14.35
N ARG A 136 -6.98 16.08 -13.85
CA ARG A 136 -7.45 17.46 -13.69
C ARG A 136 -8.05 18.03 -14.98
N ASP A 137 -7.40 17.76 -16.11
CA ASP A 137 -7.91 18.03 -17.44
C ASP A 137 -7.89 16.72 -18.27
N PRO A 138 -8.98 15.95 -18.30
CA PRO A 138 -9.04 14.63 -18.92
C PRO A 138 -9.23 14.73 -20.44
N LYS A 139 -8.40 15.53 -21.11
CA LYS A 139 -8.36 15.67 -22.57
C LYS A 139 -6.99 15.26 -23.10
N ASP A 140 -6.97 14.43 -24.13
CA ASP A 140 -5.74 14.02 -24.79
C ASP A 140 -5.07 15.21 -25.50
N ARG A 141 -3.90 14.97 -26.08
CA ARG A 141 -3.15 16.01 -26.80
C ARG A 141 -3.89 16.64 -27.98
N ASN A 142 -4.91 15.97 -28.52
CA ASN A 142 -5.74 16.43 -29.63
C ASN A 142 -7.02 17.14 -29.13
N GLY A 143 -7.22 17.22 -27.81
CA GLY A 143 -8.40 17.81 -27.19
C GLY A 143 -9.59 16.87 -27.03
N ALA A 144 -9.43 15.58 -27.37
CA ALA A 144 -10.49 14.59 -27.19
C ALA A 144 -10.60 14.13 -25.73
N GLU A 145 -11.81 13.91 -25.25
CA GLU A 145 -12.06 13.49 -23.87
C GLU A 145 -11.54 12.06 -23.61
N VAL A 146 -10.76 11.91 -22.54
CA VAL A 146 -10.17 10.64 -22.12
C VAL A 146 -11.09 9.93 -21.14
N LYS A 147 -11.69 8.83 -21.59
CA LYS A 147 -12.63 8.00 -20.80
C LYS A 147 -11.99 6.79 -20.14
N CYS A 148 -10.68 6.59 -20.32
CA CYS A 148 -10.01 5.41 -19.78
C CYS A 148 -9.86 5.49 -18.26
N SER A 149 -9.88 4.33 -17.59
CA SER A 149 -9.64 4.24 -16.15
C SER A 149 -8.17 4.50 -15.81
N LYS A 150 -7.93 4.97 -14.58
CA LYS A 150 -6.57 5.12 -14.02
C LYS A 150 -5.74 3.84 -14.16
N SER A 151 -6.32 2.69 -13.80
CA SER A 151 -5.67 1.37 -13.91
C SER A 151 -5.23 1.04 -15.33
N ARG A 152 -5.98 1.49 -16.35
CA ARG A 152 -5.65 1.27 -17.75
C ARG A 152 -4.51 2.18 -18.22
N ALA A 153 -4.51 3.44 -17.80
CA ALA A 153 -3.40 4.37 -18.04
C ALA A 153 -2.09 3.87 -17.39
N GLN A 154 -2.18 3.40 -16.14
CA GLN A 154 -1.06 2.81 -15.41
C GLN A 154 -0.52 1.56 -16.11
N LEU A 155 -1.39 0.64 -16.52
CA LEU A 155 -0.99 -0.57 -17.25
C LEU A 155 -0.32 -0.24 -18.60
N ALA A 156 -0.82 0.76 -19.33
CA ALA A 156 -0.21 1.20 -20.58
C ALA A 156 1.23 1.70 -20.37
N LEU A 157 1.46 2.52 -19.34
CA LEU A 157 2.80 2.99 -18.98
C LEU A 157 3.71 1.86 -18.47
N ALA A 158 3.18 0.93 -17.69
CA ALA A 158 3.95 -0.23 -17.24
C ALA A 158 4.42 -1.09 -18.42
N ASN A 159 3.60 -1.28 -19.45
CA ASN A 159 3.97 -2.00 -20.67
C ASN A 159 5.02 -1.24 -21.50
N MET A 160 4.87 0.09 -21.62
CA MET A 160 5.89 0.94 -22.27
C MET A 160 7.22 0.88 -21.53
N ARG A 161 7.20 0.97 -20.20
CA ARG A 161 8.38 0.84 -19.35
C ARG A 161 9.09 -0.48 -19.58
N ARG A 162 8.36 -1.62 -19.59
CA ARG A 162 8.93 -2.95 -19.85
C ARG A 162 9.71 -3.01 -21.17
N ARG A 163 9.25 -2.30 -22.21
CA ARG A 163 9.97 -2.21 -23.49
C ARG A 163 11.25 -1.38 -23.35
N LEU A 164 11.16 -0.24 -22.68
CA LEU A 164 12.27 0.71 -22.55
C LEU A 164 13.42 0.22 -21.65
N VAL A 165 13.11 -0.57 -20.62
CA VAL A 165 14.14 -1.16 -19.74
C VAL A 165 14.90 -2.32 -20.40
N MET A 166 14.41 -2.84 -21.53
CA MET A 166 15.06 -3.91 -22.29
C MET A 166 16.02 -3.39 -23.37
N CYS A 167 16.08 -2.08 -23.58
CA CYS A 167 17.03 -1.46 -24.51
C CYS A 167 18.48 -1.74 -24.06
N GLN A 168 19.36 -2.04 -25.01
CA GLN A 168 20.73 -2.48 -24.73
C GLN A 168 21.73 -1.31 -24.64
N SER A 169 21.32 -0.11 -25.02
CA SER A 169 22.16 1.10 -24.98
C SER A 169 21.37 2.36 -24.65
N GLN A 170 22.06 3.37 -24.10
CA GLN A 170 21.48 4.69 -23.84
C GLN A 170 20.87 5.32 -25.09
N GLY A 171 21.57 5.25 -26.24
CA GLY A 171 21.08 5.84 -27.49
C GLY A 171 19.85 5.12 -28.04
N GLU A 172 19.70 3.81 -27.81
CA GLU A 172 18.48 3.06 -28.14
C GLU A 172 17.34 3.41 -27.19
N GLN A 173 17.61 3.51 -25.89
CA GLN A 173 16.61 3.87 -24.88
C GLN A 173 16.01 5.25 -25.14
N LEU A 174 16.85 6.26 -25.41
CA LEU A 174 16.40 7.63 -25.70
C LEU A 174 15.57 7.69 -26.98
N ARG A 175 15.99 7.00 -28.05
CA ARG A 175 15.23 6.94 -29.30
C ARG A 175 13.87 6.26 -29.10
N SER A 176 13.88 5.11 -28.43
CA SER A 176 12.65 4.34 -28.13
C SER A 176 11.70 5.15 -27.24
N PHE A 177 12.23 5.88 -26.24
CA PHE A 177 11.43 6.74 -25.39
C PHE A 177 10.79 7.86 -26.21
N ALA A 178 11.56 8.50 -27.08
CA ALA A 178 11.08 9.57 -27.95
C ALA A 178 9.99 9.10 -28.92
N GLU A 179 10.13 7.91 -29.49
CA GLU A 179 9.10 7.28 -30.33
C GLU A 179 7.81 7.04 -29.55
N LEU A 180 7.90 6.40 -28.38
CA LEU A 180 6.73 6.15 -27.53
C LEU A 180 6.07 7.45 -27.05
N ALA A 181 6.85 8.47 -26.73
CA ALA A 181 6.31 9.77 -26.34
C ALA A 181 5.56 10.45 -27.50
N ARG A 182 6.10 10.41 -28.72
CA ARG A 182 5.44 10.93 -29.92
C ARG A 182 4.18 10.14 -30.28
N GLU A 183 4.16 8.84 -30.06
CA GLU A 183 3.00 8.01 -30.39
C GLU A 183 1.90 8.10 -29.33
N HIS A 184 2.29 8.10 -28.06
CA HIS A 184 1.36 7.82 -26.97
C HIS A 184 1.27 8.90 -25.89
N SER A 185 2.16 9.88 -25.80
CA SER A 185 2.02 10.89 -24.74
C SER A 185 0.84 11.83 -25.02
N ASP A 186 0.02 12.05 -24.00
CA ASP A 186 -1.09 13.01 -24.00
C ASP A 186 -0.62 14.43 -23.66
N CYS A 187 0.68 14.61 -23.33
CA CYS A 187 1.29 15.93 -23.17
C CYS A 187 1.64 16.52 -24.54
N LYS A 188 0.90 17.56 -24.95
CA LYS A 188 1.10 18.23 -26.25
C LYS A 188 2.52 18.76 -26.43
N ASP A 189 3.06 19.45 -25.42
CA ASP A 189 4.32 20.21 -25.57
C ASP A 189 5.56 19.30 -25.59
N SER A 190 5.57 18.24 -24.78
CA SER A 190 6.71 17.31 -24.73
C SER A 190 6.61 16.22 -25.79
N SER A 191 5.41 15.77 -26.18
CA SER A 191 5.26 14.67 -27.15
C SER A 191 5.97 14.96 -28.47
N VAL A 192 5.86 16.19 -28.99
CA VAL A 192 6.55 16.63 -30.22
C VAL A 192 8.08 16.65 -30.06
N LYS A 193 8.58 16.84 -28.84
CA LYS A 193 10.00 16.81 -28.49
C LYS A 193 10.49 15.41 -28.10
N GLY A 194 9.70 14.37 -28.29
CA GLY A 194 10.07 13.01 -27.87
C GLY A 194 10.00 12.82 -26.35
N GLY A 195 9.10 13.52 -25.68
CA GLY A 195 8.93 13.47 -24.24
C GLY A 195 9.87 14.39 -23.47
N ASP A 196 10.77 15.09 -24.14
CA ASP A 196 11.75 15.98 -23.51
C ASP A 196 11.08 17.17 -22.79
N LEU A 197 11.32 17.28 -21.49
CA LEU A 197 10.92 18.43 -20.66
C LEU A 197 12.05 19.46 -20.53
N GLY A 198 13.25 19.13 -21.00
CA GLY A 198 14.45 19.95 -20.83
C GLY A 198 14.97 19.92 -19.40
N THR A 199 15.82 20.90 -19.11
CA THR A 199 16.34 21.14 -17.76
C THR A 199 15.27 21.83 -16.95
N VAL A 200 14.77 21.15 -15.93
CA VAL A 200 13.71 21.65 -15.04
C VAL A 200 14.26 21.87 -13.64
N SER A 201 13.89 23.00 -13.05
CA SER A 201 14.16 23.24 -11.63
C SER A 201 13.36 22.28 -10.79
N THR A 202 14.01 21.65 -9.83
CA THR A 202 13.34 20.71 -8.93
C THR A 202 12.30 21.39 -8.04
N GLN A 203 12.37 22.72 -7.87
CA GLN A 203 11.43 23.51 -7.08
C GLN A 203 10.12 23.86 -7.83
N THR A 204 10.11 23.80 -9.17
CA THR A 204 8.94 24.14 -9.98
C THR A 204 8.12 22.93 -10.39
N LEU A 205 8.62 21.72 -10.15
CA LEU A 205 7.91 20.48 -10.41
C LEU A 205 6.81 20.23 -9.36
N GLU A 206 5.73 19.59 -9.80
CA GLU A 206 4.71 19.05 -8.88
C GLU A 206 5.39 18.13 -7.84
N PRO A 207 5.05 18.21 -6.54
CA PRO A 207 5.81 17.53 -5.48
C PRO A 207 5.99 16.02 -5.70
N VAL A 208 5.01 15.35 -6.30
CA VAL A 208 5.09 13.92 -6.59
C VAL A 208 6.06 13.63 -7.75
N ILE A 209 6.08 14.48 -8.78
CA ILE A 209 7.03 14.38 -9.90
C ILE A 209 8.44 14.74 -9.44
N GLN A 210 8.59 15.77 -8.61
CA GLN A 210 9.84 16.13 -7.96
C GLN A 210 10.41 14.95 -7.18
N ALA A 211 9.61 14.34 -6.30
CA ALA A 211 10.03 13.20 -5.49
C ALA A 211 10.40 11.97 -6.34
N ALA A 212 9.68 11.74 -7.44
CA ALA A 212 10.00 10.67 -8.38
C ALA A 212 11.31 10.94 -9.12
N ALA A 213 11.50 12.14 -9.67
CA ALA A 213 12.73 12.56 -10.32
C ALA A 213 13.94 12.49 -9.36
N ALA A 214 13.73 12.81 -8.08
CA ALA A 214 14.73 12.68 -7.01
C ALA A 214 15.23 11.27 -6.80
N ALA A 215 14.32 10.29 -6.94
CA ALA A 215 14.61 8.90 -6.69
C ALA A 215 15.34 8.23 -7.86
N LEU A 216 15.36 8.87 -9.05
CA LEU A 216 15.97 8.32 -10.25
C LEU A 216 17.46 8.61 -10.31
N SER A 217 18.22 7.55 -10.57
CA SER A 217 19.58 7.63 -11.10
C SER A 217 19.57 8.15 -12.53
N VAL A 218 20.71 8.65 -13.01
CA VAL A 218 20.87 9.03 -14.42
C VAL A 218 20.66 7.79 -15.31
N LEU A 219 19.81 7.93 -16.33
CA LEU A 219 19.29 6.88 -17.23
C LEU A 219 18.31 5.88 -16.62
N GLU A 220 17.83 6.14 -15.41
CA GLU A 220 16.79 5.33 -14.80
C GLU A 220 15.40 5.77 -15.26
N ILE A 221 14.52 4.78 -15.47
CA ILE A 221 13.10 4.99 -15.80
C ILE A 221 12.25 4.66 -14.58
N SER A 222 11.43 5.61 -14.15
CA SER A 222 10.53 5.45 -13.00
C SER A 222 9.51 4.33 -13.22
N GLU A 223 8.92 3.83 -12.14
CA GLU A 223 7.59 3.22 -12.22
C GLU A 223 6.55 4.27 -12.63
N PRO A 224 5.33 3.88 -13.08
CA PRO A 224 4.26 4.85 -13.35
C PRO A 224 3.92 5.67 -12.10
N VAL A 225 4.04 7.00 -12.21
CA VAL A 225 3.81 7.97 -11.14
C VAL A 225 2.51 8.70 -11.38
N GLU A 226 1.65 8.78 -10.38
CA GLU A 226 0.41 9.56 -10.48
C GLU A 226 0.65 11.02 -10.07
N SER A 227 0.14 11.95 -10.87
CA SER A 227 0.02 13.36 -10.55
C SER A 227 -1.43 13.82 -10.84
N PRO A 228 -1.81 15.05 -10.47
CA PRO A 228 -3.10 15.61 -10.87
C PRO A 228 -3.31 15.64 -12.39
N GLU A 229 -2.25 15.73 -13.20
CA GLU A 229 -2.35 15.73 -14.66
C GLU A 229 -2.59 14.31 -15.23
N GLY A 230 -2.28 13.25 -14.49
CA GLY A 230 -2.49 11.87 -14.90
C GLY A 230 -1.34 10.96 -14.48
N MET A 231 -1.13 9.87 -15.22
CA MET A 231 -0.04 8.94 -14.96
C MET A 231 1.18 9.33 -15.81
N HIS A 232 2.37 9.31 -15.22
CA HIS A 232 3.63 9.69 -15.86
C HIS A 232 4.61 8.53 -15.82
N LEU A 233 5.37 8.37 -16.90
CA LEU A 233 6.62 7.63 -16.90
C LEU A 233 7.76 8.63 -17.06
N LEU A 234 8.72 8.64 -16.15
CA LEU A 234 9.83 9.59 -16.13
C LEU A 234 11.14 8.90 -16.49
N LEU A 235 12.00 9.59 -17.24
CA LEU A 235 13.39 9.20 -17.50
C LEU A 235 14.30 10.37 -17.17
N ARG A 236 15.30 10.15 -16.30
CA ARG A 236 16.30 11.16 -15.97
C ARG A 236 17.54 10.99 -16.84
N THR A 237 18.09 12.08 -17.36
CA THR A 237 19.27 12.04 -18.25
C THR A 237 20.44 12.92 -17.78
N ALA A 238 20.20 13.85 -16.86
CA ALA A 238 21.20 14.57 -16.07
C ALA A 238 20.62 14.94 -14.71
#